data_AF-A0A1Q3D872-F1
#
_entry.id   AF-A0A1Q3D872-F1
#
_cell.length_a   1.000
_cell.length_b   1.000
_cell.length_c   1.000
_cell.angle_alpha   90.00
_cell.angle_beta   90.00
_cell.angle_gamma   90.00
#
_symmetry.space_group_name_H-M   'P 1'
#
loop_
_entity.id
_entity.type
_entity.pdbx_description
1 polymer ?
#
loop_
_entity_poly.entity_id
_entity_poly.type
_entity_poly.pdbx_seq_one_letter_code
_entity_poly.pdbx_strand_id
1 'polypeptide(L)'
;RVFYKSWHYYNNHRQKTKIYYEFILVDTDSIKISPKTDSKNPGLVTHTSVFIQKILTISEWGQSPHSYKHFSSSFEPPIYNYFDYIDAWKHAFLFQNIEDRHPWFFCFDKTFNTKQIISYWFV
;
A
#
# COMPACT_ATOMS: atom_id res chain seq x y z
N ARG A 1 -10.34 19.39 0.99
CA ARG A 1 -9.97 19.67 -0.42
C ARG A 1 -10.94 18.91 -1.30
N VAL A 2 -11.57 19.57 -2.27
CA VAL A 2 -12.48 18.92 -3.24
C VAL A 2 -11.65 18.56 -4.46
N PHE A 3 -11.51 17.27 -4.75
CA PHE A 3 -10.88 16.78 -5.98
C PHE A 3 -11.93 16.80 -7.09
N TYR A 4 -11.56 17.21 -8.31
CA TYR A 4 -12.50 17.24 -9.45
C TYR A 4 -12.94 15.83 -9.84
N LYS A 5 -14.16 15.71 -10.39
CA LYS A 5 -14.84 14.45 -10.79
C LYS A 5 -14.11 13.62 -11.88
N SER A 6 -12.92 14.03 -12.28
CA SER A 6 -12.05 13.36 -13.27
C SER A 6 -10.57 13.44 -12.88
N TRP A 7 -10.27 13.86 -11.65
CA TRP A 7 -8.92 13.93 -11.11
C TRP A 7 -8.51 12.56 -10.57
N HIS A 8 -8.35 11.62 -11.48
CA HIS A 8 -7.76 10.33 -11.16
C HIS A 8 -6.26 10.52 -10.93
N TYR A 9 -5.71 9.84 -9.92
CA TYR A 9 -4.28 9.83 -9.69
C TYR A 9 -3.55 9.36 -10.96
N TYR A 10 -2.78 10.26 -11.58
CA TYR A 10 -1.93 9.94 -12.72
C TYR A 10 -0.66 9.28 -12.21
N ASN A 11 -0.56 7.97 -12.42
CA ASN A 11 0.67 7.25 -12.18
C ASN A 11 1.65 7.50 -13.35
N ASN A 12 2.79 8.13 -13.07
CA ASN A 12 3.81 8.41 -14.08
C ASN A 12 4.48 7.14 -14.63
N HIS A 13 4.32 6.00 -13.95
CA HIS A 13 4.86 4.70 -14.38
C HIS A 13 3.73 3.78 -14.85
N ARG A 14 3.66 3.55 -16.17
CA ARG A 14 2.63 2.70 -16.80
C ARG A 14 2.47 1.29 -16.19
N GLN A 15 3.53 0.74 -15.61
CA GLN A 15 3.54 -0.62 -15.05
C GLN A 15 3.38 -0.68 -13.52
N LYS A 16 3.71 0.38 -12.78
CA LYS A 16 3.69 0.37 -11.31
C LYS A 16 2.34 0.77 -10.76
N THR A 17 1.30 0.00 -11.06
CA THR A 17 -0.10 0.35 -10.72
C THR A 17 -0.34 0.51 -9.20
N LYS A 18 -1.52 1.01 -8.81
CA LYS A 18 -1.94 1.00 -7.39
C LYS A 18 -1.88 -0.42 -6.79
N ILE A 19 -2.22 -1.44 -7.58
CA ILE A 19 -2.17 -2.84 -7.14
C ILE A 19 -0.72 -3.29 -6.92
N TYR A 20 0.23 -2.85 -7.77
CA TYR A 20 1.66 -3.10 -7.56
C TYR A 20 2.14 -2.58 -6.20
N TYR A 21 1.81 -1.33 -5.89
CA TYR A 21 2.19 -0.71 -4.62
C TYR A 21 1.50 -1.37 -3.42
N GLU A 22 0.20 -1.68 -3.52
CA GLU A 22 -0.49 -2.45 -2.49
C GLU A 22 0.18 -3.81 -2.26
N PHE A 23 0.53 -4.49 -3.35
CA PHE A 23 1.13 -5.81 -3.29
C PHE A 23 2.53 -5.78 -2.65
N ILE A 24 3.32 -4.74 -2.86
CA ILE A 24 4.59 -4.56 -2.13
C ILE A 24 4.36 -4.56 -0.61
N LEU A 25 3.39 -3.79 -0.11
CA LEU A 25 3.15 -3.70 1.33
C LEU A 25 2.63 -5.00 1.93
N VAL A 26 1.89 -5.79 1.14
CA VAL A 26 1.40 -7.13 1.56
C VAL A 26 2.51 -8.16 1.51
N ASP A 27 3.28 -8.21 0.42
CA ASP A 27 4.38 -9.18 0.19
C ASP A 27 5.51 -9.02 1.21
N THR A 28 5.77 -7.79 1.66
CA THR A 28 6.75 -7.53 2.73
C THR A 28 6.20 -7.76 4.14
N ASP A 29 4.96 -8.23 4.29
CA ASP A 29 4.19 -8.31 5.55
C ASP A 29 4.10 -6.97 6.30
N SER A 30 4.21 -5.84 5.61
CA SER A 30 4.15 -4.52 6.24
C SER A 30 2.73 -4.16 6.66
N ILE A 31 1.73 -4.61 5.90
CA ILE A 31 0.31 -4.41 6.20
C ILE A 31 -0.51 -5.70 6.04
N LYS A 32 -1.68 -5.72 6.68
CA LYS A 32 -2.82 -6.58 6.34
C LYS A 32 -3.98 -5.70 5.90
N ILE A 33 -4.71 -6.13 4.88
CA ILE A 33 -5.84 -5.38 4.33
C ILE A 33 -7.12 -6.19 4.59
N SER A 34 -8.16 -5.51 5.08
CA SER A 34 -9.49 -6.07 5.24
C SER A 34 -10.52 -5.18 4.55
N PRO A 35 -10.84 -5.46 3.27
CA PRO A 35 -11.90 -4.75 2.57
C PRO A 35 -13.27 -5.19 3.12
N LYS A 36 -14.20 -4.26 3.18
CA LYS A 36 -15.60 -4.51 3.55
C LYS A 36 -16.51 -4.12 2.40
N THR A 37 -17.39 -5.03 2.02
CA THR A 37 -18.32 -4.87 0.91
C THR A 37 -19.70 -4.52 1.42
N ASP A 38 -20.49 -3.84 0.59
CA ASP A 38 -21.90 -3.59 0.90
C ASP A 38 -22.67 -4.92 0.97
N SER A 39 -23.59 -5.04 1.94
CA SER A 39 -24.35 -6.28 2.15
C SER A 39 -25.40 -6.52 1.06
N LYS A 40 -25.84 -5.46 0.37
CA LYS A 40 -26.78 -5.51 -0.75
C LYS A 40 -26.07 -5.53 -2.10
N ASN A 41 -24.84 -5.03 -2.17
CA ASN A 41 -23.99 -5.05 -3.35
C ASN A 41 -22.55 -5.53 -3.03
N PRO A 42 -22.29 -6.85 -3.09
CA PRO A 42 -20.97 -7.41 -2.80
C PRO A 42 -19.84 -6.91 -3.72
N GLY A 43 -20.15 -6.38 -4.91
CA GLY A 43 -19.17 -5.79 -5.82
C GLY A 43 -18.71 -4.39 -5.41
N LEU A 44 -19.41 -3.74 -4.48
CA LEU A 44 -19.06 -2.42 -3.96
C LEU A 44 -18.27 -2.55 -2.67
N VAL A 45 -16.98 -2.23 -2.73
CA VAL A 45 -16.17 -2.04 -1.52
C VAL A 45 -16.54 -0.69 -0.90
N THR A 46 -17.08 -0.72 0.32
CA THR A 46 -17.56 0.46 1.04
C THR A 46 -16.44 1.12 1.83
N HIS A 47 -15.55 0.32 2.41
CA HIS A 47 -14.39 0.79 3.15
C HIS A 47 -13.32 -0.29 3.23
N THR A 48 -12.12 0.11 3.62
CA THR A 48 -11.03 -0.85 3.83
C THR A 48 -10.26 -0.51 5.08
N SER A 49 -10.08 -1.51 5.95
CA SER A 49 -9.21 -1.41 7.11
C SER A 49 -7.81 -1.90 6.74
N VAL A 50 -6.80 -1.13 7.14
CA VAL A 50 -5.38 -1.41 6.94
C VAL A 50 -4.74 -1.56 8.32
N PHE A 51 -4.19 -2.74 8.57
CA PHE A 51 -3.49 -3.07 9.80
C PHE A 51 -1.99 -3.02 9.54
N ILE A 52 -1.32 -2.00 10.05
CA ILE A 52 0.12 -1.79 9.90
C ILE A 52 0.84 -2.70 10.89
N GLN A 53 1.63 -3.63 10.35
CA GLN A 53 2.39 -4.61 11.13
C GLN A 53 3.84 -4.20 11.32
N LYS A 54 4.46 -3.54 10.33
CA LYS A 54 5.82 -3.02 10.41
C LYS A 54 6.08 -2.01 9.30
N ILE A 55 7.07 -1.13 9.53
CA ILE A 55 7.53 -0.16 8.52
C ILE A 55 9.02 -0.37 8.29
N LEU A 56 9.40 -1.07 7.22
CA LEU A 56 10.80 -1.41 6.98
C LEU A 56 11.71 -0.19 6.85
N THR A 57 12.69 -0.11 7.74
CA THR A 57 13.85 0.76 7.63
C THR A 57 14.82 0.24 6.56
N ILE A 58 15.74 1.09 6.12
CA ILE A 58 16.80 0.70 5.19
C ILE A 58 17.68 -0.43 5.75
N SER A 59 17.91 -0.46 7.08
CA SER A 59 18.68 -1.52 7.73
C SER A 59 17.92 -2.84 7.77
N GLU A 60 16.60 -2.81 7.99
CA GLU A 60 15.74 -4.00 7.96
C GLU A 60 15.51 -4.52 6.52
N TRP A 61 15.70 -3.67 5.51
CA TRP A 61 15.59 -4.07 4.11
C TRP A 61 16.58 -5.18 3.73
N GLY A 62 17.76 -5.21 4.36
CA GLY A 62 18.74 -6.29 4.25
C GLY A 62 19.49 -6.39 2.92
N GLN A 63 19.29 -5.45 2.00
CA GLN A 63 19.99 -5.36 0.70
C GLN A 63 20.27 -3.90 0.33
N SER A 64 21.03 -3.66 -0.74
CA SER A 64 21.16 -2.30 -1.28
C SER A 64 19.78 -1.73 -1.68
N PRO A 65 19.47 -0.46 -1.38
CA PRO A 65 18.18 0.16 -1.75
C PRO A 65 17.87 0.14 -3.25
N HIS A 66 18.93 0.09 -4.07
CA HIS A 66 18.84 0.04 -5.53
C HIS A 66 18.71 -1.38 -6.07
N SER A 67 19.00 -2.40 -5.25
CA SER A 67 18.83 -3.79 -5.63
C SER A 67 17.36 -4.18 -5.65
N TYR A 68 16.99 -4.94 -6.67
CA TYR A 68 15.65 -5.45 -6.84
C TYR A 68 15.45 -6.76 -6.07
N LYS A 69 14.28 -6.89 -5.45
CA LYS A 69 13.71 -8.13 -4.92
C LYS A 69 12.61 -8.62 -5.85
N HIS A 70 12.38 -9.93 -5.82
CA HIS A 70 11.24 -10.54 -6.49
C HIS A 70 10.07 -10.65 -5.50
N PHE A 71 8.85 -10.49 -6.02
CA PHE A 71 7.66 -10.86 -5.26
C PHE A 71 7.65 -12.36 -4.93
N SER A 72 7.05 -12.71 -3.79
CA SER A 72 6.86 -14.12 -3.40
C SER A 72 5.88 -14.85 -4.32
N SER A 73 4.94 -14.13 -4.93
CA SER A 73 3.97 -14.65 -5.89
C SER A 73 4.12 -14.00 -7.27
N SER A 74 3.57 -14.64 -8.30
CA SER A 74 3.59 -14.11 -9.67
C SER A 74 2.89 -12.74 -9.74
N PHE A 75 3.63 -11.73 -10.21
CA PHE A 75 3.15 -10.37 -10.41
C PHE A 75 3.89 -9.72 -11.59
N GLU A 76 3.25 -8.75 -12.25
CA GLU A 76 3.83 -7.99 -13.36
C GLU A 76 3.80 -6.48 -13.04
N PRO A 77 4.96 -5.82 -12.88
CA PRO A 77 6.32 -6.35 -13.02
C PRO A 77 6.74 -7.23 -11.82
N PRO A 78 7.61 -8.25 -12.00
CA PRO A 78 7.89 -9.24 -10.96
C PRO A 78 8.86 -8.75 -9.86
N ILE A 79 9.28 -7.49 -9.92
CA ILE A 79 10.35 -6.94 -9.09
C ILE A 79 10.02 -5.57 -8.50
N TYR A 80 10.63 -5.29 -7.35
CA TYR A 80 10.55 -4.02 -6.64
C TYR A 80 11.82 -3.76 -5.82
N ASN A 81 12.12 -2.50 -5.52
CA ASN A 81 13.25 -2.13 -4.66
C ASN A 81 12.79 -1.33 -3.42
N TYR A 82 13.74 -0.80 -2.64
CA TYR A 82 13.40 -0.07 -1.41
C TYR A 82 12.69 1.26 -1.69
N PHE A 83 13.00 1.92 -2.80
CA PHE A 83 12.31 3.15 -3.19
C PHE A 83 10.87 2.86 -3.63
N ASP A 84 10.63 1.73 -4.30
CA ASP A 84 9.28 1.26 -4.61
C ASP A 84 8.49 0.98 -3.32
N TYR A 85 9.13 0.43 -2.30
CA TYR A 85 8.54 0.24 -0.97
C TYR A 85 8.18 1.57 -0.29
N ILE A 86 9.05 2.58 -0.34
CA ILE A 86 8.74 3.93 0.17
C ILE A 86 7.53 4.53 -0.58
N ASP A 87 7.54 4.44 -1.90
CA ASP A 87 6.46 4.95 -2.73
C ASP A 87 5.16 4.16 -2.54
N ALA A 88 5.23 2.89 -2.14
CA ALA A 88 4.07 2.08 -1.89
C ALA A 88 3.17 2.66 -0.79
N TRP A 89 3.76 3.24 0.27
CA TRP A 89 3.02 3.91 1.34
C TRP A 89 2.24 5.14 0.88
N LYS A 90 2.64 5.76 -0.24
CA LYS A 90 1.96 6.93 -0.83
C LYS A 90 0.88 6.53 -1.82
N HIS A 91 1.09 5.44 -2.55
CA HIS A 91 0.28 5.12 -3.73
C HIS A 91 -0.72 3.97 -3.51
N ALA A 92 -0.46 3.07 -2.57
CA ALA A 92 -1.34 1.92 -2.30
C ALA A 92 -2.76 2.34 -1.89
N PHE A 93 -2.90 3.48 -1.20
CA PHE A 93 -4.16 3.93 -0.61
C PHE A 93 -4.93 4.96 -1.45
N LEU A 94 -4.58 5.08 -2.74
CA LEU A 94 -5.23 6.04 -3.65
C LEU A 94 -6.46 5.47 -4.36
N PHE A 95 -6.92 4.28 -3.98
CA PHE A 95 -8.15 3.70 -4.52
C PHE A 95 -9.36 4.55 -4.15
N GLN A 96 -10.24 4.75 -5.12
CA GLN A 96 -11.57 5.33 -4.97
C GLN A 96 -12.57 4.36 -5.59
N ASN A 97 -13.73 4.18 -4.95
CA ASN A 97 -14.81 3.40 -5.53
C ASN A 97 -15.60 4.23 -6.56
N ILE A 98 -16.63 3.63 -7.17
CA ILE A 98 -17.47 4.26 -8.19
C ILE A 98 -18.21 5.53 -7.71
N GLU A 99 -18.26 5.76 -6.41
CA GLU A 99 -18.90 6.93 -5.79
C GLU A 99 -17.89 8.02 -5.40
N ASP A 100 -16.63 7.88 -5.83
CA ASP A 100 -15.49 8.72 -5.42
C ASP A 100 -15.31 8.79 -3.89
N ARG A 101 -15.77 7.75 -3.18
CA ARG A 101 -15.84 7.71 -1.71
C ARG A 101 -15.36 6.36 -1.20
N HIS A 102 -14.05 6.24 -0.98
CA HIS A 102 -13.48 5.06 -0.34
C HIS A 102 -12.74 5.43 0.96
N PRO A 103 -13.39 5.35 2.12
CA PRO A 103 -12.74 5.56 3.39
C PRO A 103 -11.73 4.44 3.71
N TRP A 104 -10.54 4.87 4.13
CA TRP A 104 -9.48 4.02 4.64
C TRP A 104 -9.39 4.15 6.15
N PHE A 105 -9.38 3.02 6.85
CA PHE A 105 -9.23 2.95 8.30
C PHE A 105 -7.85 2.38 8.63
N PHE A 106 -6.96 3.20 9.17
CA PHE A 106 -5.61 2.77 9.55
C PHE A 106 -5.56 2.40 11.03
N CYS A 107 -4.96 1.24 11.33
CA CYS A 107 -4.71 0.78 12.69
C CYS A 107 -3.32 0.16 12.75
N PHE A 108 -2.61 0.34 13.86
CA PHE A 108 -1.45 -0.49 14.15
C PHE A 108 -1.94 -1.87 14.61
N ASP A 109 -1.43 -2.93 13.98
CA ASP A 109 -1.72 -4.30 14.40
C ASP A 109 -1.15 -4.55 15.80
N LYS A 110 -1.71 -5.52 16.52
CA LYS A 110 -1.19 -5.96 17.82
C LYS A 110 0.24 -6.51 17.72
N THR A 111 0.64 -6.97 16.53
CA THR A 111 2.01 -7.42 16.26
C THR A 111 3.00 -6.28 15.99
N PHE A 112 2.53 -5.03 15.90
CA PHE A 112 3.40 -3.88 15.62
C PHE A 112 4.39 -3.66 16.77
N ASN A 113 5.67 -3.62 16.44
CA ASN A 113 6.72 -3.30 17.41
C ASN A 113 6.70 -1.80 17.73
N THR A 114 6.16 -1.42 18.89
CA THR A 114 6.07 -0.02 19.35
C THR A 114 7.42 0.64 19.60
N LYS A 115 8.51 -0.13 19.66
CA LYS A 115 9.88 0.36 19.78
C LYS A 115 10.61 0.47 18.43
N GLN A 116 9.94 0.13 17.32
CA GLN A 116 10.53 0.25 16.00
C GLN A 116 10.92 1.71 15.72
N ILE A 117 12.12 1.92 15.19
CA ILE A 117 12.53 3.23 14.70
C ILE A 117 11.81 3.48 13.38
N ILE A 118 10.92 4.45 13.35
CA ILE A 118 10.21 4.85 12.13
C ILE A 118 11.08 5.86 11.37
N SER A 119 11.28 5.60 10.08
CA SER A 119 12.06 6.49 9.22
C SER A 119 11.31 7.80 8.96
N TYR A 120 12.04 8.91 8.87
CA TYR A 120 11.44 10.24 8.68
C TYR A 120 10.58 10.36 7.43
N TRP A 121 10.91 9.65 6.35
CA TRP A 121 10.12 9.69 5.10
C TRP A 121 8.68 9.17 5.26
N PHE A 122 8.38 8.43 6.33
CA PHE A 122 7.07 7.86 6.61
C PHE A 122 6.14 8.84 7.36
N VAL A 123 6.72 9.81 8.08
CA VAL A 123 6.00 10.79 8.92
C VAL A 123 5.62 12.00 8.08
#